data_AF-A0A699RZQ4-F1
#
_entry.id   AF-A0A699RZQ4-F1
#
_cell.length_a   1.000
_cell.length_b   1.000
_cell.length_c   1.000
_cell.angle_alpha   90.00
_cell.angle_beta   90.00
_cell.angle_gamma   90.00
#
_symmetry.space_group_name_H-M   'P 1'
#
loop_
_entity.id
_entity.type
_entity.pdbx_description
1 polymer ?
#
loop_
_entity_poly.entity_id
_entity_poly.type
_entity_poly.pdbx_seq_one_letter_code
_entity_poly.pdbx_strand_id
1 'polypeptide(L)'
;MLLAAKLQEEEREQFSVDEQVRFLVEIITERKRFAAQRAEQIRNKPPTKAQLRNKMITYLKNMGSFTYNQLKNKSLEEIQKLYEREPKWINDFVPMDSKVVNDSGKKDDSSKKQAESTKKRPRAQHDEESVKKHKLEDDTKKEELRAC
;
A
#
# COMPACT_ATOMS: atom_id res chain seq x y z
N MET A 1 29.17 -44.20 -4.71
CA MET A 1 28.71 -42.92 -5.28
C MET A 1 28.59 -42.94 -6.80
N LEU A 2 29.47 -43.61 -7.56
CA LEU A 2 29.41 -43.69 -9.02
C LEU A 2 28.12 -44.31 -9.61
N LEU A 3 27.51 -45.29 -8.93
CA LEU A 3 26.29 -45.94 -9.43
C LEU A 3 25.07 -45.03 -9.39
N ALA A 4 24.90 -44.25 -8.31
CA ALA A 4 23.78 -43.32 -8.15
C ALA A 4 23.86 -42.15 -9.13
N ALA A 5 25.07 -41.65 -9.42
CA ALA A 5 25.28 -40.62 -10.42
C ALA A 5 24.95 -41.14 -11.84
N LYS A 6 25.39 -42.36 -12.18
CA LYS A 6 25.07 -42.98 -13.48
C LYS A 6 23.58 -43.25 -13.66
N LEU A 7 22.91 -43.74 -12.61
CA LEU A 7 21.46 -43.97 -12.63
C LEU A 7 20.70 -42.64 -12.86
N GLN A 8 21.13 -41.56 -12.20
CA GLN A 8 20.53 -40.23 -12.33
C GLN A 8 20.81 -39.57 -13.70
N GLU A 9 21.93 -39.91 -14.34
CA GLU A 9 22.30 -39.43 -15.67
C GLU A 9 21.48 -40.17 -16.75
N GLU A 10 21.29 -41.48 -16.60
CA GLU A 10 20.45 -42.32 -17.47
C GLU A 10 18.96 -41.93 -17.38
N GLU A 11 18.45 -41.60 -16.19
CA GLU A 11 17.07 -41.08 -16.01
C GLU A 11 16.86 -39.72 -16.69
N ARG A 12 17.89 -38.87 -16.78
CA ARG A 12 17.81 -37.54 -17.43
C ARG A 12 17.84 -37.62 -18.95
N GLU A 13 18.48 -38.62 -19.52
CA GLU A 13 18.56 -38.84 -20.97
C GLU A 13 17.28 -39.44 -21.57
N GLN A 14 16.38 -40.00 -20.75
CA GLN A 14 15.20 -40.74 -21.24
C GLN A 14 13.95 -39.89 -21.54
N PHE A 15 13.93 -38.59 -21.22
CA PHE A 15 12.76 -37.77 -21.47
C PHE A 15 12.74 -37.22 -22.90
N SER A 16 11.66 -37.50 -23.64
CA SER A 16 11.38 -36.85 -24.93
C SER A 16 11.32 -35.33 -24.75
N VAL A 17 11.62 -34.56 -25.80
CA VAL A 17 11.52 -33.08 -25.78
C VAL A 17 10.16 -32.62 -25.26
N ASP A 18 9.08 -33.32 -25.63
CA ASP A 18 7.72 -33.04 -25.17
C ASP A 18 7.53 -33.28 -23.66
N GLU A 19 8.19 -34.30 -23.10
CA GLU A 19 8.19 -34.58 -21.66
C GLU A 19 8.98 -33.53 -20.88
N GLN A 20 10.13 -33.12 -21.40
CA GLN A 20 10.94 -32.06 -20.81
C GLN A 20 10.17 -30.73 -20.76
N VAL A 21 9.45 -30.39 -21.84
CA VAL A 21 8.60 -29.19 -21.89
C VAL A 21 7.45 -29.29 -20.89
N ARG A 22 6.77 -30.44 -20.79
CA ARG A 22 5.70 -30.66 -19.79
C ARG A 22 6.21 -30.49 -18.36
N PHE A 23 7.35 -31.12 -18.05
CA PHE A 23 7.98 -31.02 -16.73
C PHE A 23 8.39 -29.58 -16.40
N LEU A 24 8.91 -28.82 -17.36
CA LEU A 24 9.25 -27.41 -17.18
C LEU A 24 8.01 -26.56 -16.88
N VAL A 25 6.92 -26.78 -17.60
CA VAL A 25 5.63 -26.10 -17.36
C VAL A 25 5.10 -26.40 -15.96
N GLU A 26 5.18 -27.66 -15.52
CA GLU A 26 4.78 -28.09 -14.19
C GLU A 26 5.62 -27.40 -13.10
N ILE A 27 6.95 -27.40 -13.23
CA ILE A 27 7.85 -26.70 -12.30
C ILE A 27 7.52 -25.21 -12.22
N ILE A 28 7.30 -24.54 -13.35
CA ILE A 28 6.97 -23.11 -13.36
C ILE A 28 5.62 -22.87 -12.65
N THR A 29 4.65 -23.74 -12.89
CA THR A 29 3.32 -23.65 -12.27
C THR A 29 3.41 -23.84 -10.76
N GLU A 30 4.15 -24.85 -10.29
CA GLU A 30 4.37 -25.08 -8.86
C GLU A 30 5.15 -23.93 -8.21
N ARG A 31 6.20 -23.41 -8.86
CA ARG A 31 6.91 -22.22 -8.37
C ARG A 31 5.98 -21.01 -8.19
N LYS A 32 5.08 -20.78 -9.15
CA LYS A 32 4.06 -19.72 -9.06
C LYS A 32 3.10 -19.96 -7.91
N ARG A 33 2.62 -21.20 -7.72
CA ARG A 33 1.76 -21.60 -6.61
C ARG A 33 2.43 -21.34 -5.25
N PHE A 34 3.67 -21.78 -5.06
CA PHE A 34 4.42 -21.53 -3.83
C PHE A 34 4.71 -20.04 -3.60
N ALA A 35 4.94 -19.26 -4.65
CA ALA A 35 5.07 -17.81 -4.54
C ALA A 35 3.76 -17.16 -4.07
N ALA A 36 2.62 -17.56 -4.66
CA ALA A 36 1.29 -17.07 -4.27
C ALA A 36 0.96 -17.43 -2.82
N GLN A 37 1.19 -18.68 -2.40
CA GLN A 37 0.98 -19.12 -1.02
C GLN A 37 1.83 -18.33 -0.02
N ARG A 38 3.11 -18.07 -0.33
CA ARG A 38 3.97 -17.25 0.53
C ARG A 38 3.47 -15.80 0.62
N ALA A 39 3.04 -15.22 -0.50
CA ALA A 39 2.49 -13.86 -0.53
C ALA A 39 1.20 -13.77 0.31
N GLU A 40 0.31 -14.75 0.19
CA GLU A 40 -0.92 -14.85 0.97
C GLU A 40 -0.62 -15.00 2.47
N GLN A 41 0.32 -15.88 2.84
CA GLN A 41 0.77 -16.01 4.22
C GLN A 41 1.34 -14.70 4.77
N ILE A 42 2.05 -13.91 3.97
CA ILE A 42 2.57 -12.60 4.40
C ILE A 42 1.43 -11.60 4.61
N ARG A 43 0.43 -11.57 3.73
CA ARG A 43 -0.72 -10.65 3.82
C ARG A 43 -1.63 -10.97 5.01
N ASN A 44 -1.83 -12.25 5.31
CA ASN A 44 -2.71 -12.71 6.38
C ASN A 44 -2.06 -12.68 7.77
N LYS A 45 -0.79 -12.25 7.87
CA LYS A 45 -0.14 -12.08 9.17
C LYS A 45 -0.83 -10.97 9.96
N PRO A 46 -1.25 -11.23 11.21
CA PRO A 46 -1.79 -10.19 12.05
C PRO A 46 -0.72 -9.11 12.29
N PRO A 47 -1.12 -7.84 12.43
CA PRO A 47 -0.18 -6.77 12.74
C PRO A 47 0.58 -7.05 14.03
N THR A 48 1.89 -6.79 14.03
CA THR A 48 2.69 -6.85 15.26
C THR A 48 2.32 -5.71 16.20
N LYS A 49 2.63 -5.83 17.50
CA LYS A 49 2.40 -4.76 18.49
C LYS A 49 3.01 -3.42 18.05
N ALA A 50 4.20 -3.44 17.44
CA ALA A 50 4.86 -2.24 16.92
C ALA A 50 4.14 -1.66 15.69
N GLN A 51 3.67 -2.51 14.77
CA GLN A 51 2.87 -2.06 13.62
C GLN A 51 1.55 -1.44 14.08
N LEU A 52 0.87 -2.05 15.05
CA LEU A 52 -0.35 -1.52 15.64
C LEU A 52 -0.08 -0.15 16.29
N ARG A 53 0.97 -0.05 17.13
CA ARG A 53 1.41 1.21 17.74
C ARG A 53 1.62 2.30 16.70
N ASN A 54 2.35 1.99 15.62
CA ASN A 54 2.64 2.95 14.55
C ASN A 54 1.39 3.40 13.81
N LYS A 55 0.44 2.50 13.54
CA LYS A 55 -0.86 2.84 12.95
C LYS A 55 -1.63 3.81 13.85
N MET A 56 -1.68 3.55 15.15
CA MET A 56 -2.37 4.41 16.12
C MET A 56 -1.68 5.77 16.28
N ILE A 57 -0.34 5.81 16.35
CA ILE A 57 0.44 7.05 16.37
C ILE A 57 0.15 7.88 15.11
N THR A 58 0.11 7.24 13.95
CA THR A 58 -0.16 7.92 12.68
C THR A 58 -1.56 8.54 12.67
N TYR A 59 -2.56 7.79 13.14
CA TYR A 59 -3.91 8.32 13.30
C TYR A 59 -3.96 9.52 14.25
N LEU A 60 -3.37 9.38 15.44
CA LEU A 60 -3.35 10.44 16.45
C LEU A 60 -2.65 11.71 15.97
N LYS A 61 -1.58 11.58 15.17
CA LYS A 61 -0.91 12.73 14.55
C LYS A 61 -1.82 13.49 13.58
N ASN A 62 -2.64 12.76 12.81
CA ASN A 62 -3.46 13.35 11.76
C ASN A 62 -4.82 13.83 12.27
N MET A 63 -5.44 13.09 13.18
CA MET A 63 -6.79 13.36 13.68
C MET A 63 -6.77 14.10 15.03
N GLY A 64 -5.92 13.66 15.96
CA GLY A 64 -5.85 14.21 17.32
C GLY A 64 -4.84 15.35 17.49
N SER A 65 -4.26 15.86 16.40
CA SER A 65 -3.26 16.94 16.42
C SER A 65 -2.05 16.70 17.35
N PHE A 66 -1.71 15.43 17.63
CA PHE A 66 -0.60 15.09 18.51
C PHE A 66 0.75 15.22 17.80
N THR A 67 1.75 15.75 18.49
CA THR A 67 3.13 15.77 17.97
C THR A 67 3.81 14.42 18.21
N TYR A 68 4.65 13.97 17.29
CA TYR A 68 5.38 12.70 17.40
C TYR A 68 6.17 12.57 18.73
N ASN A 69 6.82 13.64 19.17
CA ASN A 69 7.58 13.66 20.43
C ASN A 69 6.72 13.38 21.67
N GLN A 70 5.43 13.73 21.65
CA GLN A 70 4.49 13.44 22.73
C GLN A 70 4.09 11.97 22.78
N LEU A 71 4.14 11.28 21.63
CA LEU A 71 3.71 9.90 21.48
C LEU A 71 4.87 8.89 21.55
N LYS A 72 6.08 9.29 21.15
CA LYS A 72 7.27 8.43 21.09
C LYS A 72 7.59 7.75 22.42
N ASN A 73 7.44 8.48 23.52
CA ASN A 73 7.80 8.02 24.86
C ASN A 73 6.64 7.38 25.63
N LYS A 74 5.43 7.35 25.06
CA LYS A 74 4.24 6.74 25.69
C LYS A 74 4.18 5.24 25.49
N SER A 75 3.61 4.51 26.46
CA SER A 75 3.36 3.07 26.33
C SER A 75 2.30 2.78 25.26
N LEU A 76 2.18 1.51 24.85
CA LEU A 76 1.14 1.09 23.89
C LEU A 76 -0.26 1.32 24.48
N GLU A 77 -0.45 1.01 25.76
CA GLU A 77 -1.71 1.17 26.49
C GLU A 77 -2.11 2.65 26.59
N GLU A 78 -1.16 3.54 26.82
CA GLU A 78 -1.42 5.00 26.83
C GLU A 78 -1.83 5.50 25.44
N ILE A 79 -1.14 5.06 24.39
CA ILE A 79 -1.49 5.38 22.99
C ILE A 79 -2.88 4.83 22.66
N GLN A 80 -3.24 3.66 23.17
CA GLN A 80 -4.55 3.05 22.98
C GLN A 80 -5.67 3.86 23.61
N LYS A 81 -5.51 4.30 24.86
CA LYS A 81 -6.49 5.16 25.53
C LYS A 81 -6.72 6.48 24.79
N LEU A 82 -5.68 7.06 24.20
CA LEU A 82 -5.82 8.26 23.35
C LEU A 82 -6.57 7.92 22.06
N TYR A 83 -6.20 6.83 21.40
CA TYR A 83 -6.82 6.41 20.14
C TYR A 83 -8.31 6.13 20.27
N GLU A 84 -8.78 5.57 21.40
CA GLU A 84 -10.20 5.31 21.65
C GLU A 84 -11.00 6.58 21.99
N ARG A 85 -10.33 7.66 22.38
CA ARG A 85 -10.94 8.94 22.76
C ARG A 85 -11.24 9.82 21.54
N GLU A 86 -10.24 10.01 20.68
CA GLU A 86 -10.31 10.91 19.52
C GLU A 86 -11.50 10.68 18.56
N PRO A 87 -11.83 9.43 18.14
CA PRO A 87 -12.92 9.21 17.19
C PRO A 87 -14.30 9.55 17.75
N LYS A 88 -14.47 9.67 19.08
CA LYS A 88 -15.75 10.09 19.68
C LYS A 88 -16.14 11.50 19.26
N TRP A 89 -15.16 12.39 19.14
CA TRP A 89 -15.39 13.76 18.67
C TRP A 89 -15.88 13.81 17.21
N ILE A 90 -15.42 12.87 16.38
CA ILE A 90 -15.88 12.76 14.98
C ILE A 90 -17.35 12.32 14.93
N ASN A 91 -17.76 11.39 15.79
CA ASN A 91 -19.14 10.91 15.83
C ASN A 91 -20.11 11.97 16.37
N ASP A 92 -19.66 12.81 17.31
CA ASP A 92 -20.44 13.91 17.87
C ASP A 92 -20.46 15.15 16.95
N PHE A 93 -19.74 15.12 15.83
CA PHE A 93 -19.62 16.25 14.92
C PHE A 93 -20.93 16.49 14.14
N VAL A 94 -21.53 17.66 14.37
CA VAL A 94 -22.70 18.13 13.61
C VAL A 94 -22.22 19.00 12.45
N PRO A 95 -22.48 18.62 11.18
CA PRO A 95 -22.09 19.43 10.03
C PRO A 95 -22.72 20.83 10.11
N MET A 96 -21.94 21.87 9.80
CA MET A 96 -22.40 23.26 9.83
C MET A 96 -23.66 23.51 8.98
N ASP A 97 -23.81 22.75 7.89
CA ASP A 97 -24.96 22.82 6.98
C ASP A 97 -26.17 21.99 7.43
N SER A 98 -26.14 21.38 8.62
CA SER A 98 -27.34 20.79 9.23
C SER A 98 -28.28 21.91 9.67
N LYS A 99 -28.94 22.53 8.70
CA LYS A 99 -29.99 23.50 8.93
C LYS A 99 -31.10 22.81 9.70
N VAL A 100 -31.25 23.20 10.97
CA VAL A 100 -32.53 23.13 11.65
C VAL A 100 -33.49 23.99 10.81
N VAL A 101 -34.39 23.35 10.07
CA VAL A 101 -35.53 24.03 9.45
C VAL A 101 -36.49 24.39 10.59
N ASN A 102 -36.16 25.44 11.34
CA ASN A 102 -37.11 26.10 12.21
C ASN A 102 -37.91 27.06 11.33
N ASP A 103 -39.04 26.55 10.82
CA ASP A 103 -40.15 27.36 10.34
C ASP A 103 -40.76 28.12 11.53
N SER A 104 -40.13 29.22 11.92
CA SER A 104 -40.73 30.19 12.82
C SER A 104 -40.49 31.61 12.34
N GLY A 105 -41.40 32.03 11.46
CA GLY A 105 -42.11 33.29 11.65
C GLY A 105 -41.50 34.57 11.06
N LYS A 106 -42.19 35.02 10.00
CA LYS A 106 -42.40 36.42 9.58
C LYS A 106 -41.23 37.17 8.89
N LYS A 107 -41.52 37.45 7.61
CA LYS A 107 -41.23 38.66 6.79
C LYS A 107 -40.82 39.87 7.67
N ASP A 108 -39.75 40.61 7.39
CA ASP A 108 -39.59 41.39 6.16
C ASP A 108 -38.13 41.83 5.91
N ASP A 109 -37.86 42.01 4.61
CA ASP A 109 -36.97 42.95 3.95
C ASP A 109 -35.49 43.08 4.39
N SER A 110 -34.59 42.43 3.64
CA SER A 110 -33.65 43.18 2.80
C SER A 110 -32.76 42.26 1.95
N SER A 111 -32.43 42.79 0.76
CA SER A 111 -31.48 42.28 -0.23
C SER A 111 -32.00 41.22 -1.21
N LYS A 112 -32.77 41.78 -2.15
CA LYS A 112 -32.90 41.26 -3.51
C LYS A 112 -31.52 41.06 -4.15
N LYS A 113 -31.40 39.90 -4.81
CA LYS A 113 -30.63 39.57 -6.03
C LYS A 113 -29.21 39.04 -5.90
N GLN A 114 -29.15 37.72 -6.09
CA GLN A 114 -28.14 37.00 -6.86
C GLN A 114 -27.75 37.71 -8.16
N ALA A 115 -26.46 37.65 -8.52
CA ALA A 115 -25.94 37.24 -9.82
C ALA A 115 -24.40 37.24 -9.72
N GLU A 116 -23.78 36.07 -9.72
CA GLU A 116 -22.97 35.55 -10.83
C GLU A 116 -21.46 35.63 -10.53
N SER A 117 -20.88 34.48 -10.21
CA SER A 117 -19.77 34.01 -11.03
C SER A 117 -19.66 32.50 -10.91
N THR A 118 -20.19 31.82 -11.92
CA THR A 118 -19.66 30.55 -12.36
C THR A 118 -18.18 30.72 -12.66
N LYS A 119 -17.31 30.34 -11.71
CA LYS A 119 -15.93 29.99 -12.00
C LYS A 119 -15.65 28.63 -11.40
N LYS A 120 -16.14 27.60 -12.10
CA LYS A 120 -15.64 26.23 -11.94
C LYS A 120 -14.11 26.31 -12.05
N ARG A 121 -13.39 26.14 -10.95
CA ARG A 121 -11.97 25.76 -11.07
C ARG A 121 -11.95 24.43 -11.81
N PRO A 122 -11.21 24.30 -12.91
CA PRO A 122 -11.05 22.98 -13.51
C PRO A 122 -10.44 22.08 -12.44
N ARG A 123 -11.09 20.93 -12.22
CA ARG A 123 -10.49 19.82 -11.49
C ARG A 123 -9.27 19.42 -12.30
N ALA A 124 -8.07 19.70 -11.78
CA ALA A 124 -6.88 19.09 -12.31
C ALA A 124 -7.07 17.57 -12.16
N GLN A 125 -7.28 16.89 -13.27
CA GLN A 125 -6.99 15.47 -13.39
C GLN A 125 -5.50 15.36 -13.08
N HIS A 126 -5.16 14.79 -11.93
CA HIS A 126 -3.80 14.33 -11.75
C HIS A 126 -3.70 13.04 -12.54
N ASP A 127 -3.26 13.20 -13.79
CA ASP A 127 -2.86 12.10 -14.62
C ASP A 127 -1.71 11.36 -13.92
N GLU A 128 -1.96 10.08 -13.77
CA GLU A 128 -1.00 9.03 -13.55
C GLU A 128 -0.03 8.98 -14.73
N GLU A 129 1.13 9.63 -14.61
CA GLU A 129 2.39 9.16 -15.22
C GLU A 129 3.55 10.09 -14.87
N SER A 130 4.48 9.61 -14.04
CA SER A 130 5.87 10.01 -14.19
C SER A 130 6.78 8.84 -13.83
N VAL A 131 7.01 8.01 -14.83
CA VAL A 131 8.13 7.08 -14.92
C VAL A 131 9.42 7.89 -14.77
N LYS A 132 10.12 7.76 -13.64
CA LYS A 132 11.50 8.20 -13.52
C LYS A 132 12.37 7.27 -14.35
N LYS A 133 12.71 7.74 -15.55
CA LYS A 133 13.79 7.22 -16.39
C LYS A 133 15.09 7.21 -15.59
N HIS A 134 15.62 6.03 -15.26
CA HIS A 134 17.05 5.90 -15.00
C HIS A 134 17.76 5.97 -16.35
N LYS A 135 18.71 6.89 -16.47
CA LYS A 135 19.65 6.91 -17.59
C LYS A 135 20.58 5.71 -17.43
N LEU A 136 20.61 4.92 -18.50
CA LEU A 136 21.66 4.00 -18.87
C LEU A 136 22.91 4.84 -19.20
N GLU A 137 23.98 4.68 -18.44
CA GLU A 137 25.33 4.91 -18.96
C GLU A 137 25.95 3.53 -19.13
N ASP A 138 26.08 3.18 -20.39
CA ASP A 138 26.77 2.01 -20.92
C ASP A 138 28.22 2.43 -21.12
N ASP A 139 29.13 1.89 -20.31
CA ASP A 139 30.56 1.89 -20.62
C ASP A 139 31.02 0.44 -20.78
N THR A 140 30.63 -0.16 -21.90
CA THR A 140 31.31 -1.31 -22.47
C THR A 140 32.56 -0.86 -23.23
N LYS A 141 33.74 -0.98 -22.61
CA LYS A 141 35.02 -1.26 -23.31
C LYS A 141 35.78 -2.30 -22.50
N LYS A 142 35.62 -3.58 -22.84
CA LYS A 142 36.48 -4.39 -23.74
C LYS A 142 37.86 -4.69 -23.14
N GLU A 143 38.18 -6.00 -23.18
CA GLU A 143 39.54 -6.53 -23.39
C GLU A 143 40.46 -6.42 -22.15
N GLU A 144 41.11 -7.43 -21.61
CA GLU A 144 41.59 -8.69 -22.16
C GLU A 144 42.00 -9.61 -20.98
N LEU A 145 42.00 -10.91 -21.25
CA LEU A 145 42.58 -11.96 -20.40
C LEU A 145 43.98 -11.59 -19.88
N ARG A 146 44.35 -11.98 -18.65
CA ARG A 146 45.50 -12.88 -18.35
C ARG A 146 45.45 -13.42 -16.92
N ALA A 147 45.85 -14.68 -16.83
CA ALA A 147 45.89 -15.55 -15.67
C ALA A 147 46.93 -15.14 -14.60
N CYS A 148 46.66 -15.53 -13.35
CA CYS A 148 47.56 -16.26 -12.43
C CYS A 148 46.75 -16.72 -11.22
#